data_AF-A0A359IJK4-F1
#
_entry.id   AF-A0A359IJK4-F1
#
_cell.length_a   1.000
_cell.length_b   1.000
_cell.length_c   1.000
_cell.angle_alpha   90.00
_cell.angle_beta   90.00
_cell.angle_gamma   90.00
#
_symmetry.space_group_name_H-M   'P 1'
#
loop_
_entity.id
_entity.type
_entity.pdbx_description
1 polymer ?
#
loop_
_entity_poly.entity_id
_entity_poly.type
_entity_poly.pdbx_seq_one_letter_code
_entity_poly.pdbx_strand_id
1 'polypeptide(L)'
;MLDNKGAVLVITNIVLISILVITALVVDVGVMVIRKATISSIADSASLAAAQELTGDSEDIVDMALEYCEQNNIDRSKVTVTVDEDNQAVEVEINEDVFTIFAKVIGIDRMYTKVKTKAIAGAVSEVHIGIRPVAVEQKSFDYGELVTLKYNDDNYCGNYDAIALGGSGASSYKDNIMYGYNGILKVGDVIDTETGNMTGPTKQGIDYVLRNDPSAIDNFTRNSLKLWTIPIVDSLAVNGRKSVTVVGFAEFFIEDSNSQGEIQGRFIQYVTNGKIGEGQIDYGAKGARLIGGDPNE
;
A
#
# COMPACT_ATOMS: atom_id res chain seq x y z
N MET A 1 21.85 -7.83 -73.79
CA MET A 1 20.82 -8.43 -72.91
C MET A 1 21.39 -9.14 -71.68
N LEU A 2 22.72 -9.21 -71.47
CA LEU A 2 23.34 -9.83 -70.29
C LEU A 2 23.56 -8.84 -69.12
N ASP A 3 23.68 -7.53 -69.37
CA ASP A 3 23.94 -6.53 -68.32
C ASP A 3 22.81 -6.35 -67.30
N ASN A 4 21.54 -6.48 -67.73
CA ASN A 4 20.41 -6.26 -66.81
C ASN A 4 20.23 -7.39 -65.78
N LYS A 5 20.78 -8.60 -66.01
CA LYS A 5 20.65 -9.71 -65.06
C LYS A 5 21.64 -9.60 -63.90
N GLY A 6 22.84 -9.09 -64.15
CA GLY A 6 23.86 -8.87 -63.12
C GLY A 6 23.49 -7.72 -62.18
N ALA A 7 23.00 -6.60 -62.73
CA ALA A 7 22.54 -5.46 -61.94
C ALA A 7 21.35 -5.83 -61.03
N VAL A 8 20.39 -6.60 -61.54
CA VAL A 8 19.24 -7.08 -60.74
C VAL A 8 19.70 -7.95 -59.57
N LEU A 9 20.64 -8.88 -59.78
CA LEU A 9 21.18 -9.75 -58.72
C LEU A 9 21.85 -8.93 -57.60
N VAL A 10 22.63 -7.91 -57.97
CA VAL A 10 23.31 -7.03 -57.01
C VAL A 10 22.29 -6.23 -56.21
N ILE A 11 21.31 -5.62 -56.87
CA ILE A 11 20.26 -4.82 -56.21
C ILE A 11 19.41 -5.71 -55.29
N THR A 12 19.02 -6.91 -55.71
CA THR A 12 18.22 -7.82 -54.87
C THR A 12 18.99 -8.25 -53.62
N ASN A 13 20.29 -8.52 -53.73
CA ASN A 13 21.12 -8.87 -52.58
C ASN A 13 21.23 -7.70 -51.60
N ILE A 14 21.45 -6.49 -52.09
CA ILE A 14 21.52 -5.29 -51.24
C ILE A 14 20.20 -5.09 -50.51
N VAL A 15 19.07 -5.15 -51.21
CA VAL A 15 17.74 -4.98 -50.60
C VAL A 15 17.44 -6.05 -49.56
N LEU A 16 17.76 -7.33 -49.83
CA LEU A 16 17.54 -8.41 -48.87
C LEU A 16 18.39 -8.22 -47.61
N ILE A 17 19.66 -7.83 -47.77
CA ILE A 17 20.54 -7.51 -46.64
C ILE A 17 19.98 -6.32 -45.85
N SER A 18 19.52 -5.26 -46.53
CA SER A 18 18.92 -4.11 -45.88
C SER A 18 17.68 -4.48 -45.06
N ILE A 19 16.79 -5.32 -45.61
CA ILE A 19 15.61 -5.80 -44.89
C ILE A 19 16.02 -6.62 -43.67
N LEU A 20 17.00 -7.54 -43.81
CA LEU A 20 17.49 -8.34 -42.68
C LEU A 20 18.07 -7.47 -41.57
N VAL A 21 18.88 -6.46 -41.91
CA VAL A 21 19.45 -5.51 -40.93
C VAL A 21 18.36 -4.72 -40.21
N ILE A 22 17.33 -4.25 -40.94
CA ILE A 22 16.20 -3.53 -40.33
C ILE A 22 15.42 -4.46 -39.40
N THR A 23 15.12 -5.70 -39.82
CA THR A 23 14.39 -6.66 -38.97
C THR A 23 15.18 -7.01 -37.72
N ALA A 24 16.48 -7.19 -37.82
CA ALA A 24 17.39 -7.40 -36.70
C ALA A 24 17.30 -6.25 -35.69
N LEU A 25 17.40 -5.00 -36.17
CA LEU A 25 17.30 -3.82 -35.32
C LEU A 25 15.94 -3.73 -34.62
N VAL A 26 14.85 -4.00 -35.35
CA VAL A 26 13.49 -4.00 -34.79
C VAL A 26 13.34 -5.05 -33.69
N VAL A 27 13.92 -6.23 -33.85
CA VAL A 27 13.90 -7.28 -32.82
C VAL A 27 14.68 -6.84 -31.58
N ASP A 28 15.89 -6.30 -31.72
CA ASP A 28 16.69 -5.84 -30.58
C ASP A 28 16.00 -4.71 -29.81
N VAL A 29 15.44 -3.72 -30.52
CA VAL A 29 14.67 -2.64 -29.89
C VAL A 29 13.43 -3.20 -29.21
N GLY A 30 12.74 -4.16 -29.82
CA GLY A 30 11.58 -4.83 -29.23
C GLY A 30 11.93 -5.54 -27.91
N VAL A 31 13.04 -6.28 -27.89
CA VAL A 31 13.55 -6.94 -26.67
C VAL A 31 13.91 -5.90 -25.60
N MET A 32 14.56 -4.80 -25.98
CA MET A 32 14.93 -3.72 -25.07
C MET A 32 13.71 -3.05 -24.43
N VAL A 33 12.66 -2.76 -25.20
CA VAL A 33 11.41 -2.17 -24.69
C VAL A 33 10.72 -3.11 -23.71
N ILE A 34 10.63 -4.41 -24.02
CA ILE A 34 10.03 -5.40 -23.11
C ILE A 34 10.86 -5.48 -21.82
N ARG A 35 12.19 -5.53 -21.93
CA ARG A 35 13.08 -5.63 -20.76
C ARG A 35 13.00 -4.37 -19.89
N LYS A 36 12.96 -3.17 -20.49
CA LYS A 36 12.77 -1.91 -19.76
C LYS A 36 11.45 -1.92 -18.97
N ALA A 37 10.37 -2.42 -19.57
CA ALA A 37 9.08 -2.55 -18.87
C ALA A 37 9.15 -3.54 -17.69
N THR A 38 9.87 -4.67 -17.84
CA THR A 38 10.10 -5.62 -16.75
C THR A 38 10.89 -4.97 -15.61
N ILE A 39 11.99 -4.27 -15.91
CA ILE A 39 12.81 -3.57 -14.90
C ILE A 39 11.97 -2.49 -14.19
N SER A 40 11.14 -1.75 -14.93
CA SER A 40 10.18 -0.78 -14.36
C SER A 40 9.25 -1.43 -13.35
N SER A 41 8.63 -2.54 -13.70
CA SER A 41 7.72 -3.25 -12.79
C SER A 41 8.43 -3.75 -11.52
N ILE A 42 9.71 -4.13 -11.61
CA ILE A 42 10.51 -4.54 -10.45
C ILE A 42 10.83 -3.33 -9.57
N ALA A 43 11.30 -2.22 -10.18
CA ALA A 43 11.60 -0.98 -9.48
C ALA A 43 10.34 -0.40 -8.78
N ASP A 44 9.19 -0.42 -9.44
CA ASP A 44 7.89 -0.02 -8.88
C ASP A 44 7.52 -0.89 -7.66
N SER A 45 7.72 -2.20 -7.74
CA SER A 45 7.42 -3.11 -6.63
C SER A 45 8.38 -2.90 -5.46
N ALA A 46 9.68 -2.73 -5.74
CA ALA A 46 10.71 -2.49 -4.74
C ALA A 46 10.52 -1.14 -4.03
N SER A 47 10.23 -0.08 -4.78
CA SER A 47 9.96 1.25 -4.21
C SER A 47 8.69 1.25 -3.37
N LEU A 48 7.63 0.57 -3.82
CA LEU A 48 6.40 0.45 -3.03
C LEU A 48 6.62 -0.34 -1.74
N ALA A 49 7.35 -1.46 -1.79
CA ALA A 49 7.66 -2.25 -0.61
C ALA A 49 8.48 -1.44 0.41
N ALA A 50 9.54 -0.77 -0.05
CA ALA A 50 10.34 0.09 0.80
C ALA A 50 9.53 1.29 1.36
N ALA A 51 8.62 1.87 0.57
CA ALA A 51 7.73 2.91 1.05
C ALA A 51 6.78 2.44 2.16
N GLN A 52 6.48 1.13 2.25
CA GLN A 52 5.67 0.60 3.35
C GLN A 52 6.41 0.60 4.69
N GLU A 53 7.74 0.59 4.69
CA GLU A 53 8.57 0.59 5.90
C GLU A 53 9.02 1.98 6.35
N LEU A 54 8.79 3.01 5.54
CA LEU A 54 9.03 4.41 5.90
C LEU A 54 8.31 4.84 7.19
N THR A 55 7.36 4.03 7.65
CA THR A 55 6.50 4.32 8.78
C THR A 55 6.89 3.59 10.06
N GLY A 56 7.94 2.76 10.04
CA GLY A 56 8.45 2.05 11.21
C GLY A 56 9.85 2.52 11.62
N ASP A 57 10.32 2.02 12.76
CA ASP A 57 11.70 2.22 13.26
C ASP A 57 12.73 1.34 12.51
N SER A 58 12.40 0.86 11.31
CA SER A 58 13.25 -0.05 10.55
C SER A 58 14.49 0.70 10.04
N GLU A 59 15.67 0.33 10.56
CA GLU A 59 16.96 0.85 10.09
C GLU A 59 17.31 0.40 8.66
N ASP A 60 16.44 -0.33 7.96
CA ASP A 60 16.81 -1.05 6.74
C ASP A 60 15.83 -0.95 5.56
N ILE A 61 15.28 0.25 5.34
CA ILE A 61 14.48 0.58 4.14
C ILE A 61 15.27 0.29 2.85
N VAL A 62 16.59 0.52 2.89
CA VAL A 62 17.49 0.32 1.75
C VAL A 62 17.68 -1.17 1.45
N ASP A 63 18.03 -2.02 2.43
CA ASP A 63 18.24 -3.43 2.11
C ASP A 63 16.93 -4.12 1.73
N MET A 64 15.78 -3.67 2.24
CA MET A 64 14.49 -4.20 1.77
C MET A 64 14.27 -3.97 0.27
N ALA A 65 14.52 -2.75 -0.23
CA ALA A 65 14.39 -2.46 -1.65
C ALA A 65 15.40 -3.28 -2.48
N LEU A 66 16.62 -3.46 -1.96
CA LEU A 66 17.67 -4.26 -2.59
C LEU A 66 17.31 -5.75 -2.63
N GLU A 67 16.77 -6.30 -1.54
CA GLU A 67 16.35 -7.69 -1.45
C GLU A 67 15.20 -7.98 -2.44
N TYR A 68 14.23 -7.07 -2.55
CA TYR A 68 13.17 -7.17 -3.56
C TYR A 68 13.73 -7.22 -4.98
N CYS A 69 14.78 -6.43 -5.28
CA CYS A 69 15.44 -6.45 -6.58
C CYS A 69 16.21 -7.76 -6.81
N GLU A 70 16.92 -8.28 -5.80
CA GLU A 70 17.67 -9.54 -5.88
C GLU A 70 16.76 -10.74 -6.12
N GLN A 71 15.62 -10.81 -5.42
CA GLN A 71 14.61 -11.86 -5.63
C GLN A 71 14.08 -11.87 -7.08
N ASN A 72 14.20 -10.74 -7.79
CA ASN A 72 13.84 -10.59 -9.20
C ASN A 72 15.05 -10.68 -10.15
N ASN A 73 16.18 -11.21 -9.69
CA ASN A 73 17.43 -11.39 -10.44
C ASN A 73 18.12 -10.09 -10.88
N ILE A 74 17.96 -9.01 -10.11
CA ILE A 74 18.71 -7.76 -10.29
C ILE A 74 19.77 -7.66 -9.21
N ASP A 75 21.03 -7.56 -9.63
CA ASP A 75 22.19 -7.44 -8.75
C ASP A 75 22.15 -6.11 -7.96
N ARG A 76 22.43 -6.14 -6.65
CA ARG A 76 22.47 -4.93 -5.78
C ARG A 76 23.37 -3.83 -6.33
N SER A 77 24.48 -4.18 -6.98
CA SER A 77 25.42 -3.20 -7.57
C SER A 77 24.82 -2.35 -8.68
N LYS A 78 23.69 -2.79 -9.26
CA LYS A 78 22.95 -2.07 -10.30
C LYS A 78 21.85 -1.18 -9.73
N VAL A 79 21.57 -1.27 -8.43
CA VAL A 79 20.45 -0.60 -7.78
C VAL A 79 20.97 0.54 -6.92
N THR A 80 20.31 1.69 -7.01
CA THR A 80 20.54 2.82 -6.12
C THR A 80 19.22 3.17 -5.46
N VAL A 81 19.21 3.19 -4.13
CA VAL A 81 18.04 3.53 -3.32
C VAL A 81 18.33 4.85 -2.62
N THR A 82 17.43 5.81 -2.75
CA THR A 82 17.52 7.11 -2.08
C THR A 82 16.25 7.32 -1.26
N VAL A 83 16.43 7.58 0.03
CA VAL A 83 15.33 7.95 0.95
C VAL A 83 15.37 9.46 1.11
N ASP A 84 14.20 10.10 1.08
CA ASP A 84 14.08 11.54 1.31
C ASP A 84 14.39 11.92 2.77
N GLU A 85 14.83 13.16 3.02
CA GLU A 85 15.24 13.63 4.35
C GLU A 85 14.11 13.52 5.39
N ASP A 86 12.86 13.66 4.93
CA ASP A 86 11.66 13.58 5.77
C ASP A 86 11.16 12.14 5.98
N ASN A 87 11.83 11.11 5.44
CA ASN A 87 11.37 9.70 5.45
C ASN A 87 9.94 9.52 4.91
N GLN A 88 9.51 10.35 3.96
CA GLN A 88 8.19 10.25 3.33
C GLN A 88 8.24 9.72 1.90
N ALA A 89 9.42 9.61 1.31
CA ALA A 89 9.59 9.08 -0.03
C ALA A 89 10.82 8.18 -0.16
N VAL A 90 10.68 7.17 -1.01
CA VAL A 90 11.77 6.30 -1.47
C VAL A 90 11.84 6.36 -2.97
N GLU A 91 13.06 6.46 -3.48
CA GLU A 91 13.37 6.41 -4.88
C GLU A 91 14.28 5.21 -5.15
N VAL A 92 13.89 4.36 -6.11
CA VAL A 92 14.66 3.20 -6.56
C VAL A 92 15.05 3.42 -8.01
N GLU A 93 16.36 3.43 -8.25
CA GLU A 93 16.98 3.50 -9.57
C GLU A 93 17.64 2.16 -9.88
N ILE A 94 17.40 1.63 -11.08
CA ILE A 94 18.01 0.39 -11.57
C ILE A 94 18.72 0.66 -12.89
N ASN A 95 20.01 0.31 -12.93
CA ASN A 95 20.89 0.45 -14.07
C ASN A 95 21.30 -0.94 -14.58
N GLU A 96 20.59 -1.45 -15.59
CA GLU A 96 20.86 -2.77 -16.15
C GLU A 96 21.03 -2.75 -17.67
N ASP A 97 22.17 -3.26 -18.13
CA ASP A 97 22.44 -3.45 -19.55
C ASP A 97 21.59 -4.57 -20.15
N VAL A 98 21.00 -4.30 -21.31
CA VAL A 98 20.33 -5.32 -22.13
C VAL A 98 21.27 -5.78 -23.23
N PHE A 99 21.62 -7.06 -23.23
CA PHE A 99 22.41 -7.66 -24.30
C PHE A 99 21.62 -7.69 -25.60
N THR A 100 22.24 -7.22 -26.68
CA THR A 100 21.66 -7.29 -28.03
C THR A 100 21.86 -8.69 -28.61
N ILE A 101 20.99 -9.08 -29.54
CA ILE A 101 21.06 -10.34 -30.27
C ILE A 101 21.70 -10.08 -31.63
N PHE A 102 21.15 -9.16 -32.42
CA PHE A 102 21.57 -8.95 -33.80
C PHE A 102 22.50 -7.75 -33.99
N ALA A 103 22.34 -6.69 -33.20
CA ALA A 103 23.17 -5.48 -33.25
C ALA A 103 24.65 -5.78 -32.91
N LYS A 104 24.94 -6.95 -32.32
CA LYS A 104 26.29 -7.51 -32.18
C LYS A 104 27.05 -7.58 -33.50
N VAL A 105 26.35 -7.87 -34.60
CA VAL A 105 26.96 -7.97 -35.95
C VAL A 105 27.56 -6.64 -36.42
N ILE A 106 27.04 -5.51 -35.91
CA ILE A 106 27.55 -4.16 -36.19
C ILE A 106 28.34 -3.57 -35.01
N GLY A 107 28.72 -4.40 -34.03
CA GLY A 107 29.56 -4.01 -32.89
C GLY A 107 28.83 -3.39 -31.71
N ILE A 108 27.50 -3.48 -31.65
CA ILE A 108 26.70 -3.03 -30.49
C ILE A 108 26.35 -4.25 -29.66
N ASP A 109 27.09 -4.50 -28.59
CA ASP A 109 26.88 -5.70 -27.74
C ASP A 109 25.80 -5.54 -26.66
N ARG A 110 25.55 -4.29 -26.25
CA ARG A 110 24.67 -3.94 -25.13
C ARG A 110 23.97 -2.61 -25.37
N MET A 111 22.79 -2.47 -24.79
CA MET A 111 22.05 -1.22 -24.68
C MET A 111 21.87 -0.87 -23.20
N TYR A 112 22.37 0.30 -22.80
CA TYR A 112 22.20 0.81 -21.43
C TYR A 112 20.72 1.09 -21.17
N THR A 113 20.18 0.54 -20.08
CA THR A 113 18.81 0.83 -19.62
C THR A 113 18.87 1.32 -18.18
N LYS A 114 18.33 2.52 -17.98
CA LYS A 114 18.11 3.13 -16.68
C LYS A 114 16.62 3.27 -16.45
N VAL A 115 16.19 2.94 -15.24
CA VAL A 115 14.81 3.04 -14.77
C VAL A 115 14.84 3.69 -13.40
N LYS A 116 13.96 4.66 -13.19
CA LYS A 116 13.86 5.41 -11.95
C LYS A 116 12.40 5.46 -11.52
N THR A 117 12.12 5.10 -10.28
CA THR A 117 10.76 5.01 -9.73
C THR A 117 10.75 5.62 -8.34
N LYS A 118 9.67 6.34 -8.00
CA LYS A 118 9.52 6.98 -6.69
C LYS A 118 8.20 6.54 -6.06
N ALA A 119 8.25 6.20 -4.78
CA ALA A 119 7.09 5.90 -3.96
C ALA A 119 7.05 6.83 -2.75
N ILE A 120 5.85 7.16 -2.31
CA ILE A 120 5.61 7.94 -1.09
C ILE A 120 4.79 7.18 -0.08
N ALA A 121 5.03 7.48 1.19
CA ALA A 121 4.19 7.10 2.32
C ALA A 121 3.49 8.34 2.89
N GLY A 122 2.20 8.25 3.17
CA GLY A 122 1.44 9.39 3.70
C GLY A 122 0.10 8.99 4.28
N ALA A 123 -0.56 9.94 4.94
CA ALA A 123 -1.85 9.72 5.59
C ALA A 123 -2.93 9.26 4.59
N VAL A 124 -3.70 8.24 4.96
CA VAL A 124 -4.76 7.71 4.10
C VAL A 124 -6.00 8.59 4.12
N SER A 125 -6.60 8.76 2.94
CA SER A 125 -7.91 9.41 2.73
C SER A 125 -9.03 8.42 2.41
N GLU A 126 -8.68 7.18 2.06
CA GLU A 126 -9.62 6.13 1.64
C GLU A 126 -9.04 4.78 2.08
N VAL A 127 -9.83 3.96 2.79
CA VAL A 127 -9.43 2.63 3.26
C VAL A 127 -10.40 1.58 2.71
N HIS A 128 -9.87 0.42 2.34
CA HIS A 128 -10.64 -0.65 1.67
C HIS A 128 -10.85 -1.90 2.50
N ILE A 129 -10.01 -2.13 3.51
CA ILE A 129 -10.06 -3.32 4.38
C ILE A 129 -9.64 -2.94 5.79
N GLY A 130 -9.86 -3.82 6.76
CA GLY A 130 -9.38 -3.59 8.13
C GLY A 130 -10.22 -2.63 8.95
N ILE A 131 -11.21 -1.96 8.33
CA ILE A 131 -12.13 -1.04 9.01
C ILE A 131 -12.97 -1.81 10.03
N ARG A 132 -13.12 -1.26 11.24
CA ARG A 132 -13.89 -1.86 12.34
C ARG A 132 -15.01 -0.93 12.80
N PRO A 133 -16.07 -1.48 13.42
CA PRO A 133 -17.32 -0.75 13.66
C PRO A 133 -17.27 0.12 14.93
N VAL A 134 -16.11 0.71 15.23
CA VAL A 134 -15.92 1.69 16.28
C VAL A 134 -15.21 2.90 15.69
N ALA A 135 -15.42 4.08 16.26
CA ALA A 135 -14.74 5.31 15.86
C ALA A 135 -14.09 5.96 17.07
N VAL A 136 -13.12 6.84 16.83
CA VAL A 136 -12.52 7.67 17.88
C VAL A 136 -12.63 9.14 17.46
N GLU A 137 -12.93 10.02 18.42
CA GLU A 137 -12.93 11.46 18.15
C GLU A 137 -11.52 11.94 17.79
N GLN A 138 -11.44 12.94 16.92
CA GLN A 138 -10.18 13.56 16.55
C GLN A 138 -9.41 14.08 17.78
N LYS A 139 -8.22 13.54 17.98
CA LYS A 139 -7.26 14.02 18.99
C LYS A 139 -5.84 13.66 18.55
N SER A 140 -4.86 14.20 19.26
CA SER A 140 -3.48 13.73 19.18
C SER A 140 -3.32 12.46 20.01
N PHE A 141 -2.60 11.49 19.47
CA PHE A 141 -2.27 10.22 20.12
C PHE A 141 -0.76 10.06 20.17
N ASP A 142 -0.26 9.47 21.25
CA ASP A 142 1.15 9.09 21.34
C ASP A 142 1.31 7.62 20.90
N TYR A 143 2.29 7.32 20.04
CA TYR A 143 2.53 5.93 19.64
C TYR A 143 2.81 5.05 20.85
N GLY A 144 2.14 3.90 20.92
CA GLY A 144 2.19 3.02 22.07
C GLY A 144 1.18 3.35 23.18
N GLU A 145 0.41 4.42 23.07
CA GLU A 145 -0.68 4.75 23.99
C GLU A 145 -1.77 3.67 23.96
N LEU A 146 -2.20 3.19 25.12
CA LEU A 146 -3.35 2.31 25.24
C LEU A 146 -4.63 3.16 25.25
N VAL A 147 -5.47 2.98 24.24
CA VAL A 147 -6.69 3.75 24.03
C VAL A 147 -7.91 2.84 24.19
N THR A 148 -8.91 3.33 24.93
CA THR A 148 -10.24 2.71 24.94
C THR A 148 -10.98 3.11 23.68
N LEU A 149 -11.16 2.17 22.75
CA LEU A 149 -11.81 2.38 21.45
C LEU A 149 -13.33 2.34 21.54
N LYS A 150 -13.83 1.80 22.64
CA LYS A 150 -15.25 1.73 22.94
C LYS A 150 -15.44 1.79 24.45
N TYR A 151 -16.17 2.78 24.92
CA TYR A 151 -16.43 2.97 26.34
C TYR A 151 -17.68 2.21 26.82
N ASN A 152 -17.72 1.92 28.11
CA ASN A 152 -18.93 1.48 28.82
C ASN A 152 -19.38 2.60 29.79
N ASP A 153 -19.83 3.71 29.22
CA ASP A 153 -20.40 4.81 30.01
C ASP A 153 -21.85 5.07 29.60
N ASP A 154 -22.77 4.62 30.46
CA ASP A 154 -24.21 4.82 30.27
C ASP A 154 -24.62 6.30 30.31
N ASN A 155 -23.74 7.20 30.78
CA ASN A 155 -23.99 8.64 30.79
C ASN A 155 -23.54 9.32 29.48
N TYR A 156 -22.81 8.63 28.60
CA TYR A 156 -22.25 9.19 27.38
C TYR A 156 -23.04 8.78 26.15
N CYS A 157 -24.00 9.63 25.75
CA CYS A 157 -24.71 9.65 24.46
C CYS A 157 -25.39 8.36 23.96
N GLY A 158 -25.24 7.21 24.62
CA GLY A 158 -25.89 5.94 24.28
C GLY A 158 -25.39 5.26 23.00
N ASN A 159 -24.35 5.79 22.34
CA ASN A 159 -23.73 5.20 21.14
C ASN A 159 -22.49 4.36 21.46
N TYR A 160 -21.82 4.61 22.59
CA TYR A 160 -20.66 3.85 23.07
C TYR A 160 -19.57 3.71 21.99
N ASP A 161 -19.37 4.77 21.21
CA ASP A 161 -18.37 4.89 20.12
C ASP A 161 -18.53 3.90 18.96
N ALA A 162 -19.61 3.13 18.96
CA ALA A 162 -19.91 2.20 17.90
C ALA A 162 -20.52 2.93 16.69
N ILE A 163 -20.15 2.48 15.49
CA ILE A 163 -20.60 3.02 14.21
C ILE A 163 -21.21 1.93 13.33
N ALA A 164 -22.21 2.32 12.55
CA ALA A 164 -22.91 1.46 11.61
C ALA A 164 -22.14 1.41 10.29
N LEU A 165 -21.71 0.22 9.88
CA LEU A 165 -20.95 0.01 8.65
C LEU A 165 -21.62 -1.08 7.81
N GLY A 166 -22.11 -0.72 6.62
CA GLY A 166 -22.76 -1.64 5.67
C GLY A 166 -24.11 -2.22 6.13
N GLY A 167 -24.62 -1.76 7.27
CA GLY A 167 -25.77 -2.32 7.95
C GLY A 167 -25.78 -1.83 9.39
N SER A 168 -26.85 -2.15 10.12
CA SER A 168 -27.01 -1.61 11.45
C SER A 168 -27.53 -2.63 12.47
N GLY A 169 -27.19 -2.41 13.74
CA GLY A 169 -27.56 -3.24 14.87
C GLY A 169 -26.52 -4.30 15.23
N ALA A 170 -26.76 -4.94 16.37
CA ALA A 170 -25.84 -5.85 17.06
C ALA A 170 -25.24 -6.98 16.20
N SER A 171 -25.99 -7.53 15.25
CA SER A 171 -25.48 -8.62 14.39
C SER A 171 -24.44 -8.11 13.41
N SER A 172 -24.75 -7.04 12.66
CA SER A 172 -23.81 -6.42 11.71
C SER A 172 -22.58 -5.89 12.42
N TYR A 173 -22.76 -5.27 13.59
CA TYR A 173 -21.66 -4.82 14.45
C TYR A 173 -20.72 -5.97 14.84
N LYS A 174 -21.25 -7.09 15.34
CA LYS A 174 -20.43 -8.27 15.68
C LYS A 174 -19.68 -8.82 14.47
N ASP A 175 -20.35 -8.95 13.33
CA ASP A 175 -19.73 -9.49 12.11
C ASP A 175 -18.59 -8.57 11.62
N ASN A 176 -18.79 -7.25 11.69
CA ASN A 176 -17.75 -6.27 11.38
C ASN A 176 -16.58 -6.30 12.38
N ILE A 177 -16.79 -6.63 13.66
CA ILE A 177 -15.68 -6.88 14.59
C ILE A 177 -14.86 -8.10 14.15
N MET A 178 -15.54 -9.20 13.82
CA MET A 178 -14.91 -10.49 13.52
C MET A 178 -14.13 -10.47 12.21
N TYR A 179 -14.70 -9.84 11.18
CA TYR A 179 -14.23 -9.97 9.80
C TYR A 179 -13.80 -8.65 9.18
N GLY A 180 -14.06 -7.53 9.83
CA GLY A 180 -13.92 -6.20 9.25
C GLY A 180 -15.05 -5.83 8.31
N TYR A 181 -15.23 -4.54 8.12
CA TYR A 181 -16.13 -4.02 7.10
C TYR A 181 -15.50 -4.20 5.70
N ASN A 182 -16.25 -4.81 4.78
CA ASN A 182 -15.82 -5.10 3.40
C ASN A 182 -16.22 -4.01 2.40
N GLY A 183 -16.47 -2.78 2.88
CA GLY A 183 -16.74 -1.63 2.03
C GLY A 183 -15.61 -0.62 2.08
N ILE A 184 -15.71 0.38 1.22
CA ILE A 184 -14.76 1.49 1.17
C ILE A 184 -15.28 2.59 2.08
N LEU A 185 -14.39 3.15 2.91
CA LEU A 185 -14.67 4.37 3.67
C LEU A 185 -13.65 5.45 3.33
N LYS A 186 -14.10 6.69 3.23
CA LYS A 186 -13.29 7.85 2.84
C LYS A 186 -13.40 8.96 3.87
N VAL A 187 -12.36 9.78 3.95
CA VAL A 187 -12.43 11.07 4.62
C VAL A 187 -13.49 11.93 3.94
N GLY A 188 -14.37 12.53 4.74
CA GLY A 188 -15.55 13.27 4.31
C GLY A 188 -16.83 12.43 4.22
N ASP A 189 -16.75 11.10 4.35
CA ASP A 189 -17.95 10.28 4.42
C ASP A 189 -18.73 10.56 5.70
N VAL A 190 -20.05 10.54 5.57
CA VAL A 190 -20.99 10.69 6.68
C VAL A 190 -21.54 9.31 7.03
N ILE A 191 -21.25 8.85 8.24
CA ILE A 191 -21.63 7.53 8.76
C ILE A 191 -22.52 7.68 10.00
N ASP A 192 -23.40 6.73 10.22
CA ASP A 192 -24.27 6.74 11.41
C ASP A 192 -23.60 6.02 12.58
N THR A 193 -23.81 6.53 13.79
CA THR A 193 -23.49 5.81 15.02
C THR A 193 -24.47 4.67 15.28
N GLU A 194 -24.04 3.70 16.08
CA GLU A 194 -24.92 2.68 16.63
C GLU A 194 -25.58 3.13 17.93
N THR A 195 -26.55 2.34 18.41
CA THR A 195 -27.19 2.55 19.71
C THR A 195 -27.00 1.34 20.60
N GLY A 196 -26.78 1.60 21.88
CA GLY A 196 -26.66 0.58 22.91
C GLY A 196 -25.24 0.02 22.98
N ASN A 197 -24.87 -0.44 24.17
CA ASN A 197 -23.52 -0.90 24.49
C ASN A 197 -23.09 -2.13 23.67
N MET A 198 -24.04 -2.98 23.25
CA MET A 198 -23.79 -4.19 22.48
C MET A 198 -22.74 -5.14 23.12
N THR A 199 -22.68 -5.19 24.46
CA THR A 199 -21.67 -5.95 25.23
C THR A 199 -21.50 -7.41 24.79
N GLY A 200 -22.60 -8.14 24.61
CA GLY A 200 -22.57 -9.53 24.17
C GLY A 200 -21.93 -9.69 22.78
N PRO A 201 -22.46 -9.01 21.74
CA PRO A 201 -21.84 -8.89 20.43
C PRO A 201 -20.35 -8.48 20.45
N THR A 202 -19.98 -7.46 21.23
CA THR A 202 -18.59 -7.02 21.37
C THR A 202 -17.70 -8.16 21.86
N LYS A 203 -18.09 -8.80 22.96
CA LYS A 203 -17.32 -9.90 23.54
C LYS A 203 -17.18 -11.07 22.59
N GLN A 204 -18.26 -11.46 21.89
CA GLN A 204 -18.21 -12.55 20.91
C GLN A 204 -17.23 -12.25 19.78
N GLY A 205 -17.22 -11.00 19.29
CA GLY A 205 -16.31 -10.57 18.24
C GLY A 205 -14.85 -10.53 18.68
N ILE A 206 -14.57 -9.94 19.85
CA ILE A 206 -13.20 -9.86 20.38
C ILE A 206 -12.68 -11.25 20.74
N ASP A 207 -13.48 -12.10 21.40
CA ASP A 207 -13.11 -13.49 21.71
C ASP A 207 -12.79 -14.28 20.43
N TYR A 208 -13.47 -13.98 19.31
CA TYR A 208 -13.13 -14.57 18.01
C TYR A 208 -11.77 -14.07 17.52
N VAL A 209 -11.52 -12.76 17.51
CA VAL A 209 -10.25 -12.17 17.08
C VAL A 209 -9.08 -12.71 17.91
N LEU A 210 -9.16 -12.63 19.24
CA LEU A 210 -8.08 -13.07 20.13
C LEU A 210 -7.81 -14.59 20.05
N ARG A 211 -8.84 -15.40 19.80
CA ARG A 211 -8.69 -16.85 19.65
C ARG A 211 -8.07 -17.26 18.31
N ASN A 212 -8.38 -16.54 17.24
CA ASN A 212 -7.92 -16.88 15.89
C ASN A 212 -6.62 -16.16 15.51
N ASP A 213 -6.17 -15.20 16.32
CA ASP A 213 -4.92 -14.49 16.12
C ASP A 213 -4.11 -14.40 17.42
N PRO A 214 -3.09 -15.26 17.60
CA PRO A 214 -2.22 -15.24 18.77
C PRO A 214 -1.11 -14.19 18.70
N SER A 215 -1.06 -13.35 17.65
CA SER A 215 -0.02 -12.33 17.50
C SER A 215 0.05 -11.38 18.70
N ALA A 216 1.27 -10.92 18.97
CA ALA A 216 1.58 -9.88 19.94
C ALA A 216 1.98 -8.61 19.21
N ILE A 217 1.96 -7.47 19.89
CA ILE A 217 2.22 -6.17 19.28
C ILE A 217 3.65 -6.04 18.74
N ASP A 218 4.60 -6.76 19.32
CA ASP A 218 5.99 -6.85 18.87
C ASP A 218 6.22 -7.96 17.83
N ASN A 219 5.19 -8.76 17.52
CA ASN A 219 5.28 -9.86 16.58
C ASN A 219 3.92 -10.18 15.95
N PHE A 220 3.58 -9.41 14.92
CA PHE A 220 2.38 -9.60 14.10
C PHE A 220 2.70 -9.49 12.61
N THR A 221 1.81 -10.05 11.80
CA THR A 221 1.89 -9.93 10.34
C THR A 221 0.86 -8.95 9.84
N ARG A 222 1.01 -8.47 8.59
CA ARG A 222 0.04 -7.60 7.92
C ARG A 222 -1.39 -8.13 7.88
N ASN A 223 -1.57 -9.45 8.02
CA ASN A 223 -2.88 -10.12 8.01
C ASN A 223 -3.43 -10.37 9.41
N SER A 224 -2.83 -9.78 10.46
CA SER A 224 -3.30 -9.90 11.83
C SER A 224 -4.75 -9.41 11.94
N LEU A 225 -5.62 -10.22 12.56
CA LEU A 225 -6.99 -9.85 12.90
C LEU A 225 -7.06 -8.79 13.98
N LYS A 226 -5.96 -8.60 14.74
CA LYS A 226 -5.79 -7.56 15.78
C LYS A 226 -5.35 -6.21 15.22
N LEU A 227 -4.96 -6.13 13.95
CA LEU A 227 -4.66 -4.86 13.29
C LEU A 227 -5.96 -4.22 12.79
N TRP A 228 -6.38 -3.15 13.46
CA TRP A 228 -7.67 -2.51 13.24
C TRP A 228 -7.49 -1.08 12.73
N THR A 229 -8.02 -0.82 11.54
CA THR A 229 -8.19 0.54 11.04
C THR A 229 -9.46 1.13 11.64
N ILE A 230 -9.30 2.20 12.40
CA ILE A 230 -10.40 2.89 13.09
C ILE A 230 -10.64 4.27 12.43
N PRO A 231 -11.86 4.57 11.99
CA PRO A 231 -12.22 5.90 11.53
C PRO A 231 -12.09 6.92 12.66
N ILE A 232 -11.42 8.03 12.36
CA ILE A 232 -11.40 9.22 13.21
C ILE A 232 -12.54 10.13 12.77
N VAL A 233 -13.34 10.61 13.72
CA VAL A 233 -14.51 11.45 13.45
C VAL A 233 -14.42 12.81 14.15
N ASP A 234 -15.21 13.76 13.67
CA ASP A 234 -15.29 15.11 14.24
C ASP A 234 -15.80 15.11 15.69
N SER A 235 -16.90 14.43 15.97
CA SER A 235 -17.39 14.18 17.34
C SER A 235 -18.34 12.98 17.41
N LEU A 236 -18.27 12.25 18.53
CA LEU A 236 -19.15 11.17 18.95
C LEU A 236 -20.12 11.61 20.05
N ALA A 237 -20.13 12.88 20.45
CA ALA A 237 -21.06 13.45 21.42
C ALA A 237 -22.48 13.64 20.82
N VAL A 238 -23.05 12.54 20.31
CA VAL A 238 -24.33 12.49 19.61
C VAL A 238 -25.25 11.43 20.20
N ASN A 239 -26.47 11.83 20.57
CA ASN A 239 -27.40 10.91 21.24
C ASN A 239 -27.92 9.80 20.32
N GLY A 240 -27.65 8.55 20.72
CA GLY A 240 -28.09 7.34 20.05
C GLY A 240 -27.53 7.22 18.64
N ARG A 241 -28.41 6.96 17.67
CA ARG A 241 -28.04 6.86 16.26
C ARG A 241 -28.11 8.24 15.61
N LYS A 242 -26.96 8.76 15.21
CA LYS A 242 -26.84 10.02 14.49
C LYS A 242 -25.63 9.98 13.59
N SER A 243 -25.66 10.80 12.55
CA SER A 243 -24.58 10.88 11.58
C SER A 243 -23.39 11.70 12.12
N VAL A 244 -22.18 11.22 11.85
CA VAL A 244 -20.89 11.82 12.17
C VAL A 244 -20.01 11.81 10.91
N THR A 245 -19.03 12.70 10.84
CA THR A 245 -18.18 12.83 9.64
C THR A 245 -16.82 12.20 9.88
N VAL A 246 -16.37 11.35 8.97
CA VAL A 246 -15.01 10.80 8.98
C VAL A 246 -14.02 11.89 8.60
N VAL A 247 -13.05 12.17 9.47
CA VAL A 247 -12.00 13.19 9.25
C VAL A 247 -10.62 12.59 9.06
N GLY A 248 -10.45 11.29 9.32
CA GLY A 248 -9.19 10.59 9.16
C GLY A 248 -9.28 9.11 9.55
N PHE A 249 -8.14 8.45 9.60
CA PHE A 249 -8.03 7.05 10.00
C PHE A 249 -6.80 6.84 10.89
N ALA A 250 -6.93 5.95 11.86
CA ALA A 250 -5.87 5.56 12.77
C ALA A 250 -5.76 4.03 12.83
N GLU A 251 -4.57 3.53 13.13
CA GLU A 251 -4.30 2.10 13.28
C GLU A 251 -4.12 1.75 14.76
N PHE A 252 -4.80 0.68 15.18
CA PHE A 252 -4.72 0.17 16.53
C PHE A 252 -4.44 -1.32 16.53
N PHE A 253 -3.56 -1.76 17.43
CA PHE A 253 -3.37 -3.16 17.75
C PHE A 253 -4.26 -3.55 18.93
N ILE A 254 -5.20 -4.47 18.72
CA ILE A 254 -6.15 -4.87 19.77
C ILE A 254 -5.49 -5.78 20.80
N GLU A 255 -5.60 -5.39 22.07
CA GLU A 255 -5.03 -6.14 23.19
C GLU A 255 -6.11 -6.94 23.94
N ASP A 256 -7.23 -6.30 24.31
CA ASP A 256 -8.26 -6.95 25.13
C ASP A 256 -9.65 -6.30 25.04
N SER A 257 -10.65 -6.99 25.60
CA SER A 257 -11.95 -6.42 25.96
C SER A 257 -12.37 -6.85 27.36
N ASN A 258 -12.97 -5.95 28.13
CA ASN A 258 -13.43 -6.29 29.48
C ASN A 258 -14.83 -6.93 29.48
N SER A 259 -15.27 -7.39 30.65
CA SER A 259 -16.59 -8.03 30.83
C SER A 259 -17.78 -7.10 30.53
N GLN A 260 -17.54 -5.80 30.42
CA GLN A 260 -18.55 -4.77 30.18
C GLN A 260 -18.65 -4.36 28.70
N GLY A 261 -17.79 -4.93 27.83
CA GLY A 261 -17.81 -4.66 26.39
C GLY A 261 -17.05 -3.40 26.00
N GLU A 262 -16.09 -2.98 26.83
CA GLU A 262 -15.07 -2.03 26.43
C GLU A 262 -14.02 -2.72 25.56
N ILE A 263 -13.48 -2.01 24.59
CA ILE A 263 -12.42 -2.49 23.69
C ILE A 263 -11.20 -1.63 23.93
N GLN A 264 -10.04 -2.27 24.17
CA GLN A 264 -8.77 -1.58 24.32
C GLN A 264 -7.82 -1.95 23.20
N GLY A 265 -7.19 -0.94 22.61
CA GLY A 265 -6.20 -1.11 21.57
C GLY A 265 -5.05 -0.14 21.77
N ARG A 266 -3.83 -0.58 21.41
CA ARG A 266 -2.67 0.28 21.43
C ARG A 266 -2.54 1.02 20.12
N PHE A 267 -2.39 2.33 20.18
CA PHE A 267 -2.18 3.15 19.00
C PHE A 267 -0.82 2.84 18.37
N ILE A 268 -0.82 2.54 17.08
CA ILE A 268 0.40 2.20 16.33
C ILE A 268 0.45 2.97 15.01
N GLN A 269 1.67 3.12 14.49
CA GLN A 269 1.87 3.55 13.12
C GLN A 269 1.89 2.31 12.22
N TYR A 270 1.03 2.26 11.20
CA TYR A 270 1.04 1.13 10.27
C TYR A 270 0.57 1.52 8.88
N VAL A 271 1.11 0.85 7.85
CA VAL A 271 0.68 1.04 6.47
C VAL A 271 -0.51 0.14 6.17
N THR A 272 -1.68 0.76 5.97
CA THR A 272 -2.91 0.09 5.59
C THR A 272 -3.10 0.07 4.08
N ASN A 273 -4.04 -0.77 3.65
CA ASN A 273 -4.46 -0.82 2.25
C ASN A 273 -5.47 0.31 2.01
N GLY A 274 -4.93 1.45 1.58
CA GLY A 274 -5.69 2.66 1.33
C GLY A 274 -5.00 3.60 0.36
N LYS A 275 -5.73 4.63 -0.07
CA LYS A 275 -5.17 5.71 -0.90
C LYS A 275 -4.73 6.87 -0.02
N ILE A 276 -3.52 7.36 -0.26
CA ILE A 276 -3.01 8.59 0.35
C ILE A 276 -3.82 9.77 -0.18
N GLY A 277 -4.16 10.72 0.70
CA GLY A 277 -4.67 12.03 0.30
C GLY A 277 -3.64 13.11 0.57
N GLU A 278 -3.47 14.06 -0.36
CA GLU A 278 -2.64 15.23 -0.11
C GLU A 278 -3.28 16.13 0.96
N GLY A 279 -2.46 16.65 1.88
CA GLY A 279 -2.90 17.53 2.96
C GLY A 279 -3.80 16.87 4.01
N GLN A 280 -3.90 15.54 4.03
CA GLN A 280 -4.62 14.83 5.08
C GLN A 280 -3.86 14.87 6.40
N ILE A 281 -4.61 15.01 7.49
CA ILE A 281 -4.04 14.93 8.83
C ILE A 281 -3.62 13.48 9.09
N ASP A 282 -2.38 13.31 9.53
CA ASP A 282 -1.84 12.02 9.89
C ASP A 282 -2.29 11.64 11.31
N TYR A 283 -3.23 10.71 11.40
CA TYR A 283 -3.65 10.08 12.64
C TYR A 283 -3.04 8.68 12.82
N GLY A 284 -1.96 8.33 12.11
CA GLY A 284 -1.22 7.07 12.27
C GLY A 284 -1.53 5.97 11.25
N ALA A 285 -2.65 6.06 10.51
CA ALA A 285 -2.91 5.19 9.37
C ALA A 285 -2.26 5.74 8.10
N LYS A 286 -1.27 5.02 7.57
CA LYS A 286 -0.53 5.42 6.38
C LYS A 286 -0.83 4.53 5.19
N GLY A 287 -0.65 5.06 3.99
CA GLY A 287 -0.71 4.33 2.73
C GLY A 287 0.60 4.53 1.97
N ALA A 288 0.85 3.68 0.97
CA ALA A 288 1.98 3.83 0.06
C ALA A 288 1.48 3.98 -1.39
N ARG A 289 2.11 4.86 -2.18
CA ARG A 289 1.73 5.09 -3.58
C ARG A 289 2.93 5.44 -4.44
N LEU A 290 2.98 4.90 -5.65
CA LEU A 290 3.92 5.33 -6.69
C LEU A 290 3.59 6.74 -7.19
N ILE A 291 4.61 7.57 -7.30
CA ILE A 291 4.57 8.81 -8.07
C ILE A 291 5.42 8.54 -9.30
N GLY A 292 4.83 8.67 -10.50
CA GLY A 292 5.51 8.32 -11.74
C GLY A 292 6.91 8.93 -11.79
N GLY A 293 7.93 8.08 -11.94
CA GLY A 293 9.26 8.51 -12.36
C GLY A 293 9.15 9.02 -13.78
N ASP A 294 9.77 10.17 -14.07
CA ASP A 294 9.69 10.80 -15.38
C ASP A 294 10.13 9.78 -16.46
N PRO A 295 9.29 9.44 -17.45
CA PRO A 295 9.68 8.57 -18.54
C PRO A 295 10.74 9.20 -19.47
N ASN A 296 11.14 10.46 -19.24
CA ASN A 296 12.00 11.27 -20.10
C ASN A 296 13.36 11.69 -19.52
N GLU A 297 13.92 10.97 -18.54
CA GLU A 297 15.36 11.08 -18.20
C GLU A 297 16.14 9.80 -18.53
#